data_AF-A0A8C5GVV9-F1
#
_entry.id   AF-A0A8C5GVV9-F1
#
_cell.length_a   1.000
_cell.length_b   1.000
_cell.length_c   1.000
_cell.angle_alpha   90.00
_cell.angle_beta   90.00
_cell.angle_gamma   90.00
#
_symmetry.space_group_name_H-M   'P 1'
#
loop_
_entity.id
_entity.type
_entity.pdbx_description
1 polymer ?
#
loop_
_entity_poly.entity_id
_entity_poly.type
_entity_poly.pdbx_seq_one_letter_code
_entity_poly.pdbx_strand_id
1 'polypeptide(L)'
;TSAKKKKMNQSVAGVFQVTRLNDFNQPHYAFNASEARLLCLSLGVHIASKAQVETALTRGFETCRFGWIDEYLAVIPRIRALINCGKNQTGLVPWRASVKKKFDVFCFNESGFKKLFTAQQLNITISLISIYIYIYILFSFKVLVFRSCCFCYFSEQHKKYSLMDCQVRSNPEFTHMCCPLEEKKTKVEHIVQLFVNKCVCVAFFSSNLTQNCLSGQT
;
A
#
# COMPACT_ATOMS: atom_id res chain seq x y z
N THR A 1 28.10 -39.39 22.57
CA THR A 1 27.33 -38.14 22.76
C THR A 1 26.14 -38.15 21.82
N SER A 2 24.94 -38.48 22.30
CA SER A 2 23.76 -38.57 21.45
C SER A 2 23.34 -37.17 20.99
N ALA A 3 23.31 -36.94 19.68
CA ALA A 3 22.89 -35.67 19.10
C ALA A 3 21.40 -35.43 19.44
N LYS A 4 21.13 -34.49 20.35
CA LYS A 4 19.76 -34.16 20.78
C LYS A 4 18.97 -33.62 19.59
N LYS A 5 17.93 -34.35 19.16
CA LYS A 5 17.08 -33.99 18.01
C LYS A 5 16.15 -32.81 18.35
N LYS A 6 16.02 -31.87 17.40
CA LYS A 6 15.17 -30.68 17.52
C LYS A 6 14.24 -30.60 16.31
N LYS A 7 13.00 -30.14 16.52
CA LYS A 7 12.04 -29.80 15.47
C LYS A 7 11.91 -28.29 15.41
N MET A 8 12.01 -27.74 14.20
CA MET A 8 11.79 -26.33 13.91
C MET A 8 10.51 -26.21 13.08
N ASN A 9 9.57 -25.37 13.54
CA ASN A 9 8.37 -25.07 12.76
C ASN A 9 8.66 -24.01 11.69
N GLN A 10 7.76 -23.86 10.72
CA GLN A 10 7.85 -22.81 9.70
C GLN A 10 7.97 -21.42 10.33
N SER A 11 8.80 -20.56 9.73
CA SER A 11 8.91 -19.18 10.16
C SER A 11 7.78 -18.33 9.59
N VAL A 12 7.19 -17.49 10.45
CA VAL A 12 6.16 -16.52 10.09
C VAL A 12 6.61 -15.18 10.63
N ALA A 13 6.72 -14.16 9.77
CA ALA A 13 7.31 -12.88 10.13
C ALA A 13 8.70 -13.00 10.80
N GLY A 14 9.51 -13.98 10.39
CA GLY A 14 10.82 -14.25 11.00
C GLY A 14 10.77 -15.00 12.34
N VAL A 15 9.60 -15.16 12.98
CA VAL A 15 9.44 -15.94 14.22
C VAL A 15 9.22 -17.41 13.89
N PHE A 16 9.88 -18.30 14.61
CA PHE A 16 9.67 -19.75 14.51
C PHE A 16 9.79 -20.42 15.87
N GLN A 17 9.10 -21.54 16.03
CA GLN A 17 9.14 -22.35 17.26
C GLN A 17 10.21 -23.44 17.15
N VAL A 18 10.97 -23.64 18.22
CA VAL A 18 11.90 -24.75 18.38
C VAL A 18 11.46 -25.66 19.52
N THR A 19 11.25 -26.93 19.20
CA THR A 19 10.80 -27.97 20.13
C THR A 19 11.84 -29.09 20.20
N ARG A 20 12.16 -29.60 21.41
CA ARG A 20 13.03 -30.77 21.53
C ARG A 20 12.23 -32.04 21.22
N LEU A 21 12.85 -32.98 20.52
CA LEU A 21 12.28 -34.31 20.30
C LEU A 21 12.92 -35.30 21.27
N ASN A 22 12.13 -36.22 21.83
CA ASN A 22 12.64 -37.37 22.58
C ASN A 22 13.15 -38.46 21.61
N ASP A 23 13.64 -39.58 22.16
CA ASP A 23 14.19 -40.69 21.36
C ASP A 23 13.14 -41.33 20.42
N PHE A 24 11.86 -41.17 20.75
CA PHE A 24 10.71 -41.60 19.92
C PHE A 24 10.23 -40.54 18.93
N ASN A 25 11.01 -39.48 18.68
CA ASN A 25 10.65 -38.33 17.83
C ASN A 25 9.40 -37.55 18.25
N GLN A 26 8.99 -37.64 19.52
CA GLN A 26 7.84 -36.92 20.06
C GLN A 26 8.26 -35.58 20.67
N PRO A 27 7.44 -34.53 20.52
CA PRO A 27 7.75 -33.19 20.99
C PRO A 27 7.68 -33.10 22.53
N HIS A 28 8.79 -32.74 23.17
CA HIS A 28 8.96 -32.71 24.63
C HIS A 28 9.46 -31.35 25.12
N TYR A 29 8.82 -30.83 26.17
CA TYR A 29 9.22 -29.55 26.79
C TYR A 29 10.55 -29.68 27.53
N ALA A 30 11.56 -28.94 27.09
CA ALA A 30 12.92 -29.28 27.48
C ALA A 30 13.85 -28.10 27.74
N PHE A 31 13.39 -26.86 27.54
CA PHE A 31 14.20 -25.66 27.71
C PHE A 31 13.65 -24.83 28.86
N ASN A 32 14.50 -24.51 29.83
CA ASN A 32 14.23 -23.43 30.78
C ASN A 32 14.45 -22.05 30.12
N ALA A 33 14.12 -20.96 30.81
CA ALA A 33 14.18 -19.62 30.20
C ALA A 33 15.61 -19.23 29.73
N SER A 34 16.65 -19.59 30.49
CA SER A 34 18.04 -19.31 30.13
C SER A 34 18.55 -20.21 28.99
N GLU A 35 18.22 -21.50 29.05
CA GLU A 35 18.52 -22.48 27.99
C GLU A 35 17.84 -22.12 26.67
N ALA A 36 16.61 -21.58 26.74
CA ALA A 36 15.87 -21.10 25.58
C ALA A 36 16.61 -19.97 24.87
N ARG A 37 17.10 -18.96 25.62
CA ARG A 37 17.88 -17.86 25.05
C ARG A 37 19.19 -18.35 24.43
N LEU A 38 19.93 -19.21 25.16
CA LEU A 38 21.17 -19.82 24.64
C LEU A 38 20.93 -20.68 23.40
N LEU A 39 19.79 -21.38 23.33
CA LEU A 39 19.44 -22.18 22.18
C LEU A 39 19.28 -21.32 20.92
N CYS A 40 18.50 -20.23 20.98
CA CYS A 40 18.35 -19.34 19.84
C CYS A 40 19.71 -18.77 19.41
N LEU A 41 20.54 -18.35 20.36
CA LEU A 41 21.90 -17.86 20.09
C LEU A 41 22.78 -18.92 19.39
N SER A 42 22.69 -20.18 19.80
CA SER A 42 23.41 -21.29 19.15
C SER A 42 22.96 -21.56 17.70
N LEU A 43 21.75 -21.10 17.34
CA LEU A 43 21.22 -21.17 15.98
C LEU A 43 21.57 -19.91 15.16
N GLY A 44 22.35 -18.97 15.73
CA GLY A 44 22.70 -17.70 15.08
C GLY A 44 21.53 -16.72 14.99
N VAL A 45 20.53 -16.86 15.86
CA VAL A 45 19.34 -16.00 15.90
C VAL A 45 19.07 -15.51 17.34
N HIS A 46 18.12 -14.59 17.49
CA HIS A 46 17.75 -14.09 18.81
C HIS A 46 16.48 -14.79 19.31
N ILE A 47 16.27 -14.81 20.63
CA ILE A 47 14.97 -15.20 21.18
C ILE A 47 13.95 -14.13 20.80
N ALA A 48 12.73 -14.55 20.46
CA ALA A 48 11.71 -13.63 19.99
C ALA A 48 11.19 -12.77 21.15
N SER A 49 10.96 -11.48 20.89
CA SER A 49 10.27 -10.57 21.81
C SER A 49 8.76 -10.72 21.69
N LYS A 50 8.01 -10.25 22.70
CA LYS A 50 6.55 -10.24 22.69
C LYS A 50 5.98 -9.59 21.42
N ALA A 51 6.50 -8.41 21.05
CA ALA A 51 6.04 -7.65 19.89
C ALA A 51 6.29 -8.41 18.56
N GLN A 52 7.40 -9.14 18.46
CA GLN A 52 7.71 -9.96 17.28
C GLN A 52 6.74 -11.13 17.16
N VAL A 53 6.43 -11.80 18.28
CA VAL A 53 5.45 -12.91 18.29
C VAL A 53 4.04 -12.41 18.01
N GLU A 54 3.64 -11.24 18.53
CA GLU A 54 2.36 -10.59 18.19
C GLU A 54 2.28 -10.27 16.70
N THR A 55 3.35 -9.75 16.11
CA THR A 55 3.43 -9.48 14.65
C THR A 55 3.36 -10.77 13.84
N ALA A 56 3.96 -11.86 14.31
CA ALA A 56 3.85 -13.15 13.65
C ALA A 56 2.41 -13.70 13.74
N LEU A 57 1.76 -13.51 14.89
CA LEU A 57 0.39 -13.94 15.13
C LEU A 57 -0.60 -13.26 14.18
N THR A 58 -0.47 -11.96 13.95
CA THR A 58 -1.32 -11.24 12.97
C THR A 58 -1.13 -11.75 11.54
N ARG A 59 0.00 -12.39 11.25
CA ARG A 59 0.32 -13.02 9.95
C ARG A 59 0.04 -14.52 9.90
N GLY A 60 -0.70 -15.08 10.86
CA GLY A 60 -1.11 -16.48 10.82
C GLY A 60 -0.32 -17.43 11.74
N PHE A 61 0.60 -16.93 12.57
CA PHE A 61 1.37 -17.79 13.48
C PHE A 61 0.52 -18.26 14.66
N GLU A 62 0.12 -19.53 14.68
CA GLU A 62 -0.56 -20.15 15.82
C GLU A 62 0.12 -21.45 16.25
N THR A 63 0.10 -21.72 17.56
CA THR A 63 0.61 -22.98 18.12
C THR A 63 -0.27 -23.45 19.28
N CYS A 64 -0.13 -24.71 19.71
CA CYS A 64 -0.79 -25.24 20.91
C CYS A 64 0.24 -25.63 21.99
N ARG A 65 1.43 -25.02 21.96
CA ARG A 65 2.51 -25.33 22.89
C ARG A 65 3.08 -24.06 23.49
N PHE A 66 3.42 -24.12 24.78
CA PHE A 66 4.05 -23.00 25.46
C PHE A 66 5.48 -22.82 24.95
N GLY A 67 5.84 -21.59 24.62
CA GLY A 67 7.19 -21.21 24.24
C GLY A 67 7.69 -20.00 25.01
N TRP A 68 8.97 -20.03 25.38
CA TRP A 68 9.66 -18.89 26.01
C TRP A 68 9.89 -17.75 25.00
N ILE A 69 9.74 -16.52 25.49
CA ILE A 69 10.11 -15.26 24.83
C ILE A 69 11.15 -14.49 25.68
N ASP A 70 11.73 -13.43 25.12
CA ASP A 70 12.84 -12.66 25.70
C ASP A 70 12.57 -12.11 27.12
N GLU A 71 11.30 -11.84 27.43
CA GLU A 71 10.80 -11.24 28.66
C GLU A 71 10.62 -12.23 29.83
N TYR A 72 11.32 -13.38 29.80
CA TYR A 72 11.18 -14.47 30.78
C TYR A 72 9.74 -14.94 30.99
N LEU A 73 8.94 -14.84 29.93
CA LEU A 73 7.54 -15.18 29.91
C LEU A 73 7.33 -16.34 28.94
N ALA A 74 6.45 -17.27 29.29
CA ALA A 74 5.99 -18.27 28.33
C ALA A 74 4.69 -17.76 27.70
N VAL A 75 4.50 -17.98 26.41
CA VAL A 75 3.29 -17.54 25.69
C VAL A 75 2.76 -18.66 24.80
N ILE A 76 1.47 -18.59 24.48
CA ILE A 76 0.83 -19.41 23.43
C ILE A 76 0.14 -18.45 22.44
N PRO A 77 0.64 -18.33 21.20
CA PRO A 77 -0.06 -17.59 20.15
C PRO A 77 -1.26 -18.42 19.62
N ARG A 78 -2.47 -17.88 19.75
CA ARG A 78 -3.73 -18.51 19.31
C ARG A 78 -4.53 -17.59 18.40
N ILE A 79 -4.86 -18.05 17.20
CA ILE A 79 -5.81 -17.37 16.30
C ILE A 79 -7.22 -17.87 16.56
N ARG A 80 -7.37 -19.20 16.70
CA ARG A 80 -8.65 -19.86 16.96
C ARG A 80 -8.75 -20.26 18.43
N ALA A 81 -9.90 -19.97 19.05
CA ALA A 81 -10.18 -20.40 20.42
C ALA A 81 -10.30 -21.93 20.48
N LEU A 82 -9.55 -22.55 21.39
CA LEU A 82 -9.52 -24.00 21.57
C LEU A 82 -9.44 -24.32 23.06
N ILE A 83 -10.31 -25.20 23.56
CA ILE A 83 -10.38 -25.53 25.00
C ILE A 83 -9.07 -26.16 25.49
N ASN A 84 -8.48 -27.02 24.67
CA ASN A 84 -7.21 -27.69 24.94
C ASN A 84 -5.96 -26.81 24.72
N CYS A 85 -6.10 -25.65 24.07
CA CYS A 85 -4.97 -24.79 23.68
C CYS A 85 -5.23 -23.35 24.15
N GLY A 86 -4.53 -22.90 25.20
CA GLY A 86 -4.68 -21.53 25.68
C GLY A 86 -6.01 -21.25 26.40
N LYS A 87 -6.67 -22.27 26.96
CA LYS A 87 -7.90 -22.16 27.77
C LYS A 87 -9.03 -21.40 27.05
N ASN A 88 -9.26 -21.71 25.78
CA ASN A 88 -10.27 -21.05 24.94
C ASN A 88 -10.05 -19.53 24.72
N GLN A 89 -8.83 -19.02 24.95
CA GLN A 89 -8.46 -17.64 24.68
C GLN A 89 -7.80 -17.52 23.29
N THR A 90 -7.98 -16.35 22.66
CA THR A 90 -7.33 -15.95 21.42
C THR A 90 -6.33 -14.84 21.68
N GLY A 91 -5.45 -14.57 20.72
CA GLY A 91 -4.38 -13.60 20.87
C GLY A 91 -3.10 -14.27 21.38
N LEU A 92 -2.17 -13.44 21.87
CA LEU A 92 -0.96 -13.92 22.52
C LEU A 92 -1.25 -14.18 24.00
N VAL A 93 -1.57 -15.43 24.35
CA VAL A 93 -1.97 -15.81 25.71
C VAL A 93 -0.73 -15.90 26.60
N PRO A 94 -0.57 -15.04 27.62
CA PRO A 94 0.59 -15.06 28.50
C PRO A 94 0.46 -16.16 29.56
N TRP A 95 1.57 -16.82 29.86
CA TRP A 95 1.68 -17.84 30.89
C TRP A 95 2.86 -17.56 31.81
N ARG A 96 2.55 -17.00 32.99
CA ARG A 96 3.56 -16.75 34.02
C ARG A 96 3.89 -18.05 34.74
N ALA A 97 5.13 -18.51 34.57
CA ALA A 97 5.66 -19.70 35.21
C ALA A 97 7.07 -19.41 35.76
N SER A 98 7.53 -20.27 36.68
CA SER A 98 8.92 -20.21 37.14
C SER A 98 9.89 -20.33 35.95
N VAL A 99 10.96 -19.55 35.96
CA VAL A 99 12.03 -19.59 34.94
C VAL A 99 12.70 -20.96 34.80
N LYS A 100 12.59 -21.82 35.82
CA LYS A 100 13.08 -23.21 35.82
C LYS A 100 12.13 -24.19 35.11
N LYS A 101 10.88 -23.79 34.84
CA LYS A 101 9.91 -24.62 34.14
C LYS A 101 10.40 -24.87 32.71
N LYS A 102 10.18 -26.07 32.21
CA LYS A 102 10.59 -26.43 30.86
C LYS A 102 9.45 -26.18 29.89
N PHE A 103 9.75 -25.50 28.80
CA PHE A 103 8.86 -25.26 27.67
C PHE A 103 9.63 -25.38 26.34
N ASP A 104 8.98 -25.03 25.24
CA ASP A 104 9.64 -24.79 23.95
C ASP A 104 10.18 -23.35 23.92
N VAL A 105 10.72 -22.90 22.79
CA VAL A 105 11.17 -21.51 22.61
C VAL A 105 10.74 -20.93 21.27
N PHE A 106 10.42 -19.65 21.25
CA PHE A 106 10.25 -18.88 20.03
C PHE A 106 11.54 -18.11 19.73
N CYS A 107 12.12 -18.37 18.56
CA CYS A 107 13.28 -17.62 18.08
C CYS A 107 12.85 -16.70 16.93
N PHE A 108 13.63 -15.65 16.71
CA PHE A 108 13.40 -14.64 15.70
C PHE A 108 14.63 -14.49 14.79
N ASN A 109 14.39 -14.66 13.49
CA ASN A 109 15.39 -14.46 12.44
C ASN A 109 15.13 -13.13 11.72
N GLU A 110 16.03 -12.16 11.97
CA GLU A 110 15.99 -10.85 11.34
C GLU A 110 16.05 -10.89 9.81
N SER A 111 16.86 -11.78 9.23
CA SER A 111 17.01 -11.88 7.78
C SER A 111 15.69 -12.29 7.11
N GLY A 112 14.94 -13.18 7.75
CA GLY A 112 13.60 -13.58 7.29
C GLY A 112 12.59 -12.45 7.39
N PHE A 113 12.65 -11.66 8.46
CA PHE A 113 11.79 -10.49 8.65
C PHE A 113 12.09 -9.38 7.63
N LYS A 114 13.36 -9.05 7.40
CA LYS A 114 13.78 -8.02 6.42
C LYS A 114 13.32 -8.37 5.00
N LYS A 115 13.34 -9.64 4.59
CA LYS A 115 12.81 -10.06 3.28
C LYS A 115 11.31 -9.76 3.11
N LEU A 116 10.51 -9.93 4.17
CA LEU A 116 9.08 -9.64 4.13
C LEU A 116 8.81 -8.13 4.13
N PHE A 117 9.57 -7.36 4.92
CA PHE A 117 9.45 -5.90 4.93
C PHE A 117 9.90 -5.28 3.60
N THR A 118 10.99 -5.77 3.01
CA THR A 118 11.44 -5.30 1.69
C THR A 118 10.45 -5.65 0.58
N ALA A 119 9.92 -6.87 0.55
CA ALA A 119 8.89 -7.25 -0.42
C ALA A 119 7.62 -6.39 -0.29
N GLN A 120 7.16 -6.13 0.94
CA GLN A 120 6.01 -5.27 1.17
C GLN A 120 6.30 -3.79 0.82
N GLN A 121 7.49 -3.29 1.15
CA GLN A 121 7.91 -1.93 0.82
C GLN A 121 7.98 -1.70 -0.70
N LEU A 122 8.48 -2.68 -1.46
CA LEU A 122 8.55 -2.64 -2.92
C LEU A 122 7.15 -2.59 -3.57
N ASN A 123 6.17 -3.31 -3.02
CA ASN A 123 4.80 -3.26 -3.53
C ASN A 123 4.16 -1.87 -3.32
N ILE A 124 4.45 -1.23 -2.19
CA ILE A 124 3.93 0.11 -1.89
C ILE A 124 4.58 1.15 -2.81
N THR A 125 5.90 1.09 -3.03
CA THR A 125 6.59 2.04 -3.91
C THR A 125 6.12 1.93 -5.35
N ILE A 126 5.93 0.70 -5.87
CA ILE A 126 5.40 0.49 -7.22
C ILE A 126 3.99 1.09 -7.34
N SER A 127 3.11 0.84 -6.38
CA SER A 127 1.74 1.39 -6.38
C SER A 127 1.74 2.92 -6.40
N LEU A 128 2.57 3.55 -5.56
CA LEU A 128 2.69 5.01 -5.51
C LEU A 128 3.25 5.60 -6.81
N ILE A 129 4.26 4.97 -7.41
CA ILE A 129 4.83 5.39 -8.70
C ILE A 129 3.78 5.28 -9.81
N SER A 130 3.01 4.20 -9.85
CA SER A 130 1.92 4.03 -10.82
C SER A 130 0.83 5.10 -10.67
N ILE A 131 0.43 5.42 -9.44
CA ILE A 131 -0.53 6.51 -9.18
C ILE A 131 0.04 7.86 -9.64
N TYR A 132 1.30 8.14 -9.34
CA TYR A 132 1.96 9.39 -9.76
C TYR A 132 2.05 9.53 -11.28
N ILE A 133 2.46 8.48 -11.99
CA ILE A 133 2.52 8.45 -13.46
C ILE A 133 1.13 8.69 -14.05
N TYR A 134 0.09 8.06 -13.51
CA TYR A 134 -1.29 8.25 -13.96
C TYR A 134 -1.77 9.69 -13.78
N ILE A 135 -1.49 10.31 -12.62
CA ILE A 135 -1.81 11.72 -12.36
C ILE A 135 -1.06 12.65 -13.34
N TYR A 136 0.22 12.39 -13.57
CA TYR A 136 1.03 13.19 -14.51
C TYR A 136 0.49 13.09 -15.94
N ILE A 137 0.18 11.88 -16.40
CA ILE A 137 -0.44 11.64 -17.71
C ILE A 137 -1.77 12.38 -17.82
N LEU A 138 -2.67 12.27 -16.83
CA LEU A 138 -3.95 13.00 -16.83
C LEU A 138 -3.78 14.52 -16.88
N PHE A 139 -2.81 15.05 -16.14
CA PHE A 139 -2.51 16.48 -16.15
C PHE A 139 -1.96 16.92 -17.50
N SER A 140 -1.02 16.16 -18.07
CA SER A 140 -0.48 16.41 -19.41
C SER A 140 -1.54 16.31 -20.50
N PHE A 141 -2.46 15.33 -20.46
CA PHE A 141 -3.58 15.24 -21.41
C PHE A 141 -4.53 16.42 -21.28
N LYS A 142 -4.85 16.87 -20.05
CA LYS A 142 -5.63 18.10 -19.85
C LYS A 142 -4.89 19.30 -20.45
N VAL A 143 -3.60 19.48 -20.17
CA VAL A 143 -2.80 20.58 -20.73
C VAL A 143 -2.72 20.53 -22.26
N LEU A 144 -2.59 19.33 -22.86
CA LEU A 144 -2.57 19.15 -24.31
C LEU A 144 -3.92 19.55 -24.93
N VAL A 145 -5.03 19.08 -24.35
CA VAL A 145 -6.39 19.43 -24.79
C VAL A 145 -6.66 20.93 -24.61
N PHE A 146 -6.21 21.55 -23.51
CA PHE A 146 -6.31 23.00 -23.31
C PHE A 146 -5.48 23.79 -24.33
N ARG A 147 -4.27 23.33 -24.68
CA ARG A 147 -3.45 23.95 -25.74
C ARG A 147 -4.10 23.84 -27.11
N SER A 148 -4.68 22.69 -27.45
CA SER A 148 -5.41 22.49 -28.70
C SER A 148 -6.66 23.38 -28.79
N CYS A 149 -7.42 23.52 -27.69
CA CYS A 149 -8.56 24.46 -27.63
C CYS A 149 -8.13 25.93 -27.75
N CYS A 150 -7.03 26.34 -27.10
CA CYS A 150 -6.51 27.70 -27.24
C CYS A 150 -5.99 28.00 -28.66
N PHE A 151 -5.38 27.03 -29.35
CA PHE A 151 -4.92 27.21 -30.73
C PHE A 151 -6.10 27.38 -31.71
N CYS A 152 -7.20 26.66 -31.49
CA CYS A 152 -8.45 26.89 -32.24
C CYS A 152 -9.04 28.27 -31.94
N TYR A 153 -9.08 28.69 -30.67
CA TYR A 153 -9.63 29.99 -30.28
C TYR A 153 -8.82 31.17 -30.82
N PHE A 154 -7.48 31.07 -30.85
CA PHE A 154 -6.61 32.13 -31.38
C PHE A 154 -6.61 32.20 -32.91
N SER A 155 -6.97 31.11 -33.60
CA SER A 155 -7.16 31.10 -35.05
C SER A 155 -8.40 31.90 -35.50
N GLU A 156 -9.33 32.22 -34.59
CA GLU A 156 -10.58 32.92 -34.92
C GLU A 156 -10.46 34.45 -34.86
N GLN A 157 -9.47 35.01 -34.14
CA GLN A 157 -9.37 36.47 -33.91
C GLN A 157 -8.46 37.22 -34.92
N HIS A 158 -7.88 36.53 -35.90
CA HIS A 158 -7.02 37.14 -36.93
C HIS A 158 -7.42 36.84 -38.38
N LYS A 159 -8.71 36.60 -38.68
CA LYS A 159 -9.21 36.71 -40.06
C LYS A 159 -9.88 38.07 -40.28
N LYS A 160 -9.05 39.05 -40.67
CA LYS A 160 -9.51 40.16 -41.50
C LYS A 160 -9.94 39.55 -42.84
N TYR A 161 -11.17 39.84 -43.23
CA TYR A 161 -11.84 39.38 -44.44
C TYR A 161 -10.92 39.12 -45.64
N SER A 162 -10.91 37.87 -46.08
CA SER A 162 -10.82 37.48 -47.49
C SER A 162 -11.44 36.09 -47.61
N LEU A 163 -12.54 36.01 -48.35
CA LEU A 163 -13.25 34.80 -48.69
C LEU A 163 -12.39 34.04 -49.71
N MET A 164 -11.80 32.90 -49.35
CA MET A 164 -11.45 31.82 -50.29
C MET A 164 -10.94 30.56 -49.54
N ASP A 165 -11.70 29.47 -49.73
CA ASP A 165 -11.36 28.06 -49.67
C ASP A 165 -10.56 27.51 -48.47
N CYS A 166 -11.31 27.08 -47.43
CA CYS A 166 -10.89 25.93 -46.64
C CYS A 166 -11.17 24.64 -47.45
N GLN A 167 -10.20 24.13 -48.20
CA GLN A 167 -10.27 22.77 -48.72
C GLN A 167 -10.15 21.78 -47.55
N VAL A 168 -11.29 21.23 -47.15
CA VAL A 168 -11.40 20.07 -46.28
C VAL A 168 -10.84 18.86 -47.03
N ARG A 169 -9.69 18.33 -46.59
CA ARG A 169 -9.27 16.99 -46.98
C ARG A 169 -10.12 16.01 -46.17
N SER A 170 -11.06 15.37 -46.86
CA SER A 170 -11.94 14.33 -46.32
C SER A 170 -11.12 13.16 -45.76
N ASN A 171 -11.33 12.85 -44.48
CA ASN A 171 -11.09 11.52 -43.92
C ASN A 171 -12.45 11.01 -43.42
N PRO A 172 -12.97 9.87 -43.90
CA PRO A 172 -14.41 9.55 -43.82
C PRO A 172 -14.91 8.98 -42.47
N GLU A 173 -14.20 9.15 -41.35
CA GLU A 173 -14.59 8.49 -40.08
C GLU A 173 -14.90 9.42 -38.89
N PHE A 174 -14.86 10.75 -39.06
CA PHE A 174 -15.30 11.67 -38.00
C PHE A 174 -16.32 12.68 -38.52
N THR A 175 -17.57 12.53 -38.10
CA THR A 175 -18.63 13.54 -38.23
C THR A 175 -18.23 14.79 -37.44
N HIS A 176 -17.72 15.80 -38.14
CA HIS A 176 -17.56 17.14 -37.59
C HIS A 176 -18.89 17.89 -37.74
N MET A 177 -19.54 18.15 -36.61
CA MET A 177 -20.76 18.95 -36.51
C MET A 177 -20.34 20.42 -36.37
N CYS A 178 -20.47 21.21 -37.42
CA CYS A 178 -20.32 22.66 -37.35
C CYS A 178 -21.59 23.26 -36.71
N CYS A 179 -21.44 23.94 -35.57
CA CYS A 179 -22.52 24.74 -34.98
C CYS A 179 -22.77 26.01 -35.83
N PRO A 180 -24.02 26.30 -36.24
CA PRO A 180 -24.38 27.62 -36.75
C PRO A 180 -24.51 28.60 -35.58
N LEU A 181 -23.84 29.75 -35.68
CA LEU A 181 -24.07 30.89 -34.79
C LEU A 181 -25.25 31.70 -35.34
N GLU A 182 -26.38 31.67 -34.64
CA GLU A 182 -27.48 32.60 -34.86
C GLU A 182 -27.55 33.55 -33.67
N GLU A 183 -27.34 34.84 -33.92
CA GLU A 183 -27.39 35.90 -32.91
C GLU A 183 -28.80 36.05 -32.35
N LYS A 184 -28.98 35.82 -31.05
CA LYS A 184 -30.09 36.42 -30.29
C LYS A 184 -29.58 37.03 -28.99
N LYS A 185 -29.64 38.37 -28.95
CA LYS A 185 -29.56 39.18 -27.72
C LYS A 185 -30.81 38.96 -26.87
N THR A 186 -30.64 38.55 -25.61
CA THR A 186 -31.51 39.00 -24.51
C THR A 186 -30.84 38.84 -23.14
N LYS A 187 -31.25 39.75 -22.24
CA LYS A 187 -30.70 40.11 -20.93
C LYS A 187 -31.20 39.21 -19.78
N VAL A 188 -30.32 39.06 -18.77
CA VAL A 188 -30.55 39.01 -17.30
C VAL A 188 -31.04 37.69 -16.64
N GLU A 189 -30.18 37.24 -15.71
CA GLU A 189 -30.35 36.47 -14.46
C GLU A 189 -31.26 35.23 -14.40
N HIS A 190 -30.65 34.05 -14.24
CA HIS A 190 -30.77 33.21 -13.05
C HIS A 190 -29.89 31.95 -13.19
N ILE A 191 -29.22 31.58 -12.11
CA ILE A 191 -28.42 30.35 -11.99
C ILE A 191 -29.36 29.14 -12.05
N VAL A 192 -29.19 28.27 -13.05
CA VAL A 192 -29.60 26.86 -13.01
C VAL A 192 -28.50 26.02 -13.66
N GLN A 193 -28.01 25.07 -12.89
CA GLN A 193 -27.01 24.08 -13.29
C GLN A 193 -27.71 22.83 -13.85
N LEU A 194 -26.97 22.05 -14.64
CA LEU A 194 -27.24 20.67 -15.15
C LEU A 194 -27.81 20.61 -16.59
N PHE A 195 -27.36 19.76 -17.52
CA PHE A 195 -26.38 18.65 -17.53
C PHE A 195 -25.97 18.38 -19.01
N VAL A 196 -24.73 17.91 -19.20
CA VAL A 196 -24.16 17.18 -20.36
C VAL A 196 -24.15 17.87 -21.75
N ASN A 197 -22.95 17.95 -22.35
CA ASN A 197 -22.64 18.36 -23.74
C ASN A 197 -22.67 19.86 -24.12
N LYS A 198 -22.17 20.74 -23.25
CA LYS A 198 -21.67 22.06 -23.70
C LYS A 198 -20.37 22.38 -22.98
N CYS A 199 -19.30 22.57 -23.73
CA CYS A 199 -18.01 23.01 -23.21
C CYS A 199 -18.20 24.28 -22.37
N VAL A 200 -18.00 24.17 -21.06
CA VAL A 200 -17.88 25.32 -20.17
C VAL A 200 -16.41 25.71 -20.13
N CYS A 201 -16.07 26.84 -20.73
CA CYS A 201 -14.80 27.49 -20.47
C CYS A 201 -14.88 28.13 -19.07
N VAL A 202 -14.38 27.42 -18.05
CA VAL A 202 -14.12 28.01 -16.74
C VAL A 202 -12.76 28.69 -16.81
N ALA A 203 -12.75 30.01 -16.90
CA ALA A 203 -11.56 30.80 -16.62
C ALA A 203 -11.25 30.69 -15.12
N PHE A 204 -10.28 29.85 -14.74
CA PHE A 204 -9.67 29.96 -13.43
C PHE A 204 -8.76 31.19 -13.45
N PHE A 205 -9.23 32.29 -12.86
CA PHE A 205 -8.32 33.31 -12.35
C PHE A 205 -7.55 32.69 -11.18
N SER A 206 -6.35 32.16 -11.45
CA SER A 206 -5.32 32.10 -10.42
C SER A 206 -4.83 33.54 -10.26
N SER A 207 -5.17 34.14 -9.12
CA SER A 207 -4.84 35.50 -8.73
C SER A 207 -3.35 35.66 -8.39
N ASN A 208 -2.45 35.33 -9.32
CA ASN A 208 -1.05 35.76 -9.27
C ASN A 208 -0.32 35.39 -10.57
N LEU A 209 -0.48 36.23 -11.60
CA LEU A 209 0.57 36.51 -12.58
C LEU A 209 0.16 37.78 -13.33
N THR A 210 0.71 38.88 -12.83
CA THR A 210 0.79 40.18 -13.48
C THR A 210 1.50 40.03 -14.82
N GLN A 211 0.85 40.36 -15.93
CA GLN A 211 1.59 40.89 -17.08
C GLN A 211 0.71 41.78 -17.96
N ASN A 212 1.15 43.03 -18.01
CA ASN A 212 0.62 44.17 -18.73
C ASN A 212 0.48 43.89 -20.23
N CYS A 213 -0.68 44.22 -20.82
CA CYS A 213 -0.76 44.58 -22.22
C CYS A 213 -1.11 46.06 -22.32
N LEU A 214 -0.10 46.85 -22.69
CA LEU A 214 -0.17 48.28 -23.00
C LEU A 214 -1.19 48.54 -24.12
N SER A 215 -1.97 49.59 -23.94
CA SER A 215 -2.80 50.22 -24.96
C SER A 215 -1.94 50.77 -26.09
N GLY A 216 -2.07 50.21 -27.29
CA GLY A 216 -1.71 50.89 -28.53
C GLY A 216 -2.89 51.70 -29.03
N GLN A 217 -2.90 53.01 -28.76
CA GLN A 217 -3.73 53.98 -29.47
C GLN A 217 -3.01 54.40 -30.76
N THR A 218 -3.74 54.36 -31.88
CA THR A 218 -3.57 55.33 -32.98
C THR A 218 -4.48 56.51 -32.72
#